data_AF-A0A4U0VQX4-F1
#
_entry.id   AF-A0A4U0VQX4-F1
#
_cell.length_a   1.000
_cell.length_b   1.000
_cell.length_c   1.000
_cell.angle_alpha   90.00
_cell.angle_beta   90.00
_cell.angle_gamma   90.00
#
_symmetry.space_group_name_H-M   'P 1'
#
loop_
_entity.id
_entity.type
_entity.pdbx_description
1 polymer ?
#
loop_
_entity_poly.entity_id
_entity_poly.type
_entity_poly.pdbx_seq_one_letter_code
_entity_poly.pdbx_strand_id
1 'polypeptide(L)'
;PTLYIKLADIFSLHSLVTDNLPVVAPSRDDPIKELLADLGTAKSNESDLSGAANGGEITLTLKSRFTVQEDPNAEARALFMATKRLVLYMIKVQTGTNLMEIICRPISHEDADRWIAVVREELAEKEHDRRHPKRTNSSFDPRASLRGARAQSVYSEAPSAYSEDRRDALDLESMTYAELKHNALENIIALEQPHTPQQFRLSRHNNYQDLLNALAADIRQKHRRRMDRQREIEATRATLSQLDSKAAFLEDQLKSYNDYIEQCLHTLANKKGAKHKFILPFTKQWSHERELERAGRQPKFGSYKYSARQLADKGVLLSWAAYAPEHWGQVNLVLSSDEVGVFHLEASSGSMMLPGASANLLLDDLLQAQYEGRLAIGVFDEAKGESGGVGGARLAVNLLLHLVFKKFYRDE
;
A
#
# COMPACT_ATOMS: atom_id res chain seq x y z
N PRO A 1 18.33 -21.63 13.95
CA PRO A 1 18.15 -21.20 15.35
C PRO A 1 16.92 -20.28 15.44
N THR A 2 16.11 -20.38 16.49
CA THR A 2 14.93 -19.53 16.71
C THR A 2 15.27 -18.42 17.70
N LEU A 3 15.06 -17.16 17.31
CA LEU A 3 15.29 -15.97 18.13
C LEU A 3 13.95 -15.31 18.44
N TYR A 4 13.76 -14.91 19.70
CA TYR A 4 12.65 -14.09 20.14
C TYR A 4 13.22 -12.70 20.47
N ILE A 5 12.75 -11.67 19.77
CA ILE A 5 13.30 -10.32 19.90
C ILE A 5 12.22 -9.26 19.69
N LYS A 6 12.30 -8.14 20.42
CA LYS A 6 11.39 -7.01 20.25
C LYS A 6 11.85 -6.12 19.12
N LEU A 7 10.91 -5.43 18.47
CA LEU A 7 11.24 -4.52 17.37
C LEU A 7 12.18 -3.37 17.81
N ALA A 8 12.00 -2.87 19.04
CA ALA A 8 12.89 -1.86 19.62
C ALA A 8 14.34 -2.35 19.78
N ASP A 9 14.51 -3.63 20.15
CA ASP A 9 15.83 -4.25 20.29
C ASP A 9 16.49 -4.46 18.92
N ILE A 10 15.72 -4.78 17.88
CA ILE A 10 16.21 -4.88 16.50
C ILE A 10 16.76 -3.53 16.03
N PHE A 11 16.03 -2.43 16.24
CA PHE A 11 16.50 -1.10 15.87
C PHE A 11 17.71 -0.66 16.70
N SER A 12 17.71 -0.96 17.99
CA SER A 12 18.86 -0.68 18.87
C SER A 12 20.12 -1.42 18.42
N LEU A 13 19.99 -2.70 18.03
CA LEU A 13 21.09 -3.47 17.46
C LEU A 13 21.58 -2.89 16.14
N HIS A 14 20.65 -2.51 15.24
CA HIS A 14 21.01 -1.89 13.97
C HIS A 14 21.83 -0.61 14.19
N SER A 15 21.33 0.31 15.02
CA SER A 15 22.05 1.55 15.36
C SER A 15 23.42 1.27 15.99
N LEU A 16 23.51 0.35 16.94
CA LEU A 16 24.76 0.02 17.63
C LEU A 16 25.82 -0.53 16.65
N VAL A 17 25.41 -1.37 15.71
CA VAL A 17 26.31 -1.92 14.68
C VAL A 17 26.73 -0.83 13.69
N THR A 18 25.82 0.06 13.28
CA THR A 18 26.15 1.19 12.39
C THR A 18 27.13 2.15 13.05
N ASP A 19 26.91 2.52 14.32
CA ASP A 19 27.75 3.48 15.06
C ASP A 19 29.17 2.94 15.31
N ASN A 20 29.30 1.61 15.43
CA ASN A 20 30.58 0.94 15.69
C ASN A 20 31.11 0.16 14.48
N LEU A 21 30.64 0.47 13.28
CA LEU A 21 31.04 -0.20 12.04
C LEU A 21 32.56 -0.33 11.81
N PRO A 22 33.42 0.68 12.10
CA PRO A 22 34.86 0.52 11.92
C PRO A 22 35.50 -0.51 12.85
N VAL A 23 34.86 -0.82 13.98
CA VAL A 23 35.33 -1.83 14.95
C VAL A 23 34.73 -3.20 14.63
N VAL A 24 33.44 -3.25 14.27
CA VAL A 24 32.71 -4.49 13.99
C VAL A 24 33.13 -5.11 12.65
N ALA A 25 33.39 -4.29 11.64
CA ALA A 25 33.76 -4.72 10.29
C ALA A 25 34.96 -3.90 9.76
N PRO A 26 36.19 -4.22 10.19
CA PRO A 26 37.38 -3.45 9.80
C PRO A 26 37.75 -3.66 8.32
N SER A 27 37.47 -4.83 7.75
CA SER A 27 37.72 -5.13 6.33
C SER A 27 36.79 -4.34 5.41
N ARG A 28 37.28 -3.89 4.26
CA ARG A 28 36.48 -3.18 3.26
C ARG A 28 35.44 -4.10 2.59
N ASP A 29 35.72 -5.39 2.50
CA ASP A 29 34.88 -6.39 1.81
C ASP A 29 34.08 -7.25 2.81
N ASP A 30 33.74 -6.68 3.96
CA ASP A 30 32.99 -7.40 4.99
C ASP A 30 31.49 -7.50 4.63
N PRO A 31 30.89 -8.70 4.68
CA PRO A 31 29.48 -8.91 4.35
C PRO A 31 28.50 -8.07 5.20
N ILE A 32 28.89 -7.66 6.41
CA ILE A 32 28.08 -6.79 7.26
C ILE A 32 27.87 -5.40 6.62
N LYS A 33 28.86 -4.90 5.88
CA LYS A 33 28.77 -3.60 5.20
C LYS A 33 27.79 -3.62 4.04
N GLU A 34 27.77 -4.72 3.27
CA GLU A 34 26.78 -4.95 2.22
C GLU A 34 25.36 -5.05 2.80
N LEU A 35 25.19 -5.79 3.90
CA LEU A 35 23.91 -5.88 4.60
C LEU A 35 23.41 -4.52 5.08
N LEU A 36 24.26 -3.69 5.69
CA LEU A 36 23.86 -2.36 6.16
C LEU A 36 23.51 -1.41 5.01
N ALA A 37 24.20 -1.53 3.87
CA ALA A 37 23.86 -0.76 2.68
C ALA A 37 22.47 -1.16 2.13
N ASP A 38 22.17 -2.46 2.09
CA ASP A 38 20.86 -3.00 1.69
C ASP A 38 19.74 -2.60 2.67
N LEU A 39 20.04 -2.62 3.97
CA LEU A 39 19.07 -2.32 5.05
C LEU A 39 18.73 -0.83 5.17
N GLY A 40 19.59 0.07 4.69
CA GLY A 40 19.39 1.51 4.79
C GLY A 40 19.50 2.03 6.24
N THR A 41 18.90 3.20 6.52
CA THR A 41 19.05 3.84 7.84
C THR A 41 18.02 3.35 8.86
N ALA A 42 18.47 3.08 10.09
CA ALA A 42 17.60 2.61 11.18
C ALA A 42 16.41 3.55 11.45
N LYS A 43 16.64 4.88 11.38
CA LYS A 43 15.61 5.91 11.65
C LYS A 43 14.47 5.92 10.64
N SER A 44 14.76 5.70 9.35
CA SER A 44 13.73 5.61 8.31
C SER A 44 12.86 4.37 8.48
N ASN A 45 13.49 3.25 8.84
CA ASN A 45 12.77 1.99 9.01
C ASN A 45 11.91 2.00 10.29
N GLU A 46 12.33 2.72 11.33
CA GLU A 46 11.55 2.90 12.56
C GLU A 46 10.28 3.71 12.30
N SER A 47 10.35 4.80 11.52
CA SER A 47 9.15 5.60 11.18
C SER A 47 8.14 4.79 10.37
N ASP A 48 8.61 3.97 9.43
CA ASP A 48 7.75 3.17 8.55
C ASP A 48 7.08 1.99 9.27
N LEU A 49 7.75 1.41 10.26
CA LEU A 49 7.28 0.23 11.00
C LEU A 49 6.63 0.58 12.35
N SER A 50 6.66 1.85 12.75
CA SER A 50 6.06 2.35 14.00
C SER A 50 4.56 2.04 14.13
N GLY A 51 3.83 2.00 13.01
CA GLY A 51 2.40 1.66 12.98
C GLY A 51 2.08 0.16 12.97
N ALA A 52 3.07 -0.71 12.76
CA ALA A 52 2.86 -2.15 12.57
C ALA A 52 3.01 -2.98 13.86
N ALA A 53 3.56 -2.40 14.94
CA ALA A 53 3.97 -3.15 16.12
C ALA A 53 3.23 -2.69 17.39
N ASN A 54 2.12 -3.37 17.70
CA ASN A 54 1.57 -3.37 19.06
C ASN A 54 2.47 -4.20 19.98
N GLY A 55 3.68 -3.71 20.30
CA GLY A 55 4.54 -4.13 21.43
C GLY A 55 4.95 -5.60 21.57
N GLY A 56 4.57 -6.49 20.64
CA GLY A 56 4.79 -7.93 20.74
C GLY A 56 6.20 -8.38 20.37
N GLU A 57 6.65 -9.48 20.97
CA GLU A 57 7.90 -10.15 20.60
C GLU A 57 7.76 -10.84 19.24
N ILE A 58 8.74 -10.62 18.37
CA ILE A 58 8.79 -11.23 17.04
C ILE A 58 9.61 -12.51 17.13
N THR A 59 9.03 -13.61 16.63
CA THR A 59 9.74 -14.88 16.50
C THR A 59 10.42 -14.95 15.13
N LEU A 60 11.73 -15.04 15.11
CA LEU A 60 12.54 -15.11 13.90
C LEU A 60 13.25 -16.46 13.81
N THR A 61 13.07 -17.17 12.69
CA THR A 61 13.91 -18.33 12.35
C THR A 61 15.12 -17.84 11.57
N LEU A 62 16.27 -17.76 12.22
CA LEU A 62 17.50 -17.24 11.61
C LEU A 62 18.09 -18.27 10.63
N LYS A 63 18.35 -17.82 9.41
CA LYS A 63 19.13 -18.52 8.38
C LYS A 63 20.24 -17.58 7.93
N SER A 64 21.50 -18.01 7.99
CA SER A 64 22.62 -17.19 7.54
C SER A 64 22.60 -17.04 6.02
N ARG A 65 22.71 -15.80 5.53
CA ARG A 65 22.79 -15.46 4.10
C ARG A 65 24.12 -15.91 3.47
N PHE A 66 25.16 -16.10 4.29
CA PHE A 66 26.54 -16.31 3.82
C PHE A 66 27.07 -17.72 4.05
N THR A 67 26.41 -18.54 4.87
CA THR A 67 26.72 -19.96 4.91
C THR A 67 26.08 -20.61 3.69
N VAL A 68 26.87 -20.84 2.64
CA VAL A 68 26.56 -21.90 1.68
C VAL A 68 26.60 -23.19 2.49
N GLN A 69 25.45 -23.63 3.00
CA GLN A 69 25.30 -25.03 3.38
C GLN A 69 25.41 -25.79 2.06
N GLU A 70 26.63 -26.20 1.70
CA GLU A 70 26.81 -27.26 0.72
C GLU A 70 26.04 -28.45 1.26
N ASP A 71 24.88 -28.73 0.67
CA ASP A 71 24.11 -29.92 0.97
C ASP A 71 25.08 -31.09 0.74
N PRO A 72 25.41 -31.90 1.77
CA PRO A 72 26.35 -33.01 1.61
C PRO A 72 25.85 -34.01 0.57
N ASN A 73 24.56 -33.95 0.19
CA ASN A 73 23.96 -34.74 -0.86
C ASN A 73 23.71 -33.94 -2.15
N ALA A 74 24.27 -32.73 -2.30
CA ALA A 74 24.05 -31.87 -3.47
C ALA A 74 24.43 -32.58 -4.77
N GLU A 75 25.56 -33.29 -4.77
CA GLU A 75 26.05 -34.04 -5.92
C GLU A 75 25.10 -35.20 -6.28
N ALA A 76 24.75 -36.04 -5.31
CA ALA A 76 23.79 -37.14 -5.51
C ALA A 76 22.42 -36.62 -5.95
N ARG A 77 21.97 -35.49 -5.41
CA ARG A 77 20.73 -34.81 -5.80
C ARG A 77 20.81 -34.30 -7.23
N ALA A 78 21.90 -33.63 -7.61
CA ALA A 78 22.11 -33.12 -8.97
C ALA A 78 22.11 -34.26 -9.98
N LEU A 79 22.83 -35.34 -9.68
CA LEU A 79 22.87 -36.56 -10.48
C LEU A 79 21.49 -37.19 -10.62
N PHE A 80 20.72 -37.30 -9.52
CA PHE A 80 19.35 -37.81 -9.54
C PHE A 80 18.40 -36.95 -10.38
N MET A 81 18.52 -35.62 -10.32
CA MET A 81 17.73 -34.71 -11.15
C MET A 81 18.10 -34.84 -12.64
N ALA A 82 19.40 -34.90 -12.96
CA ALA A 82 19.88 -35.11 -14.33
C ALA A 82 19.37 -36.45 -14.89
N THR A 83 19.43 -37.51 -14.08
CA THR A 83 18.94 -38.85 -14.44
C THR A 83 17.45 -38.85 -14.71
N LYS A 84 16.63 -38.26 -13.82
CA LYS A 84 15.18 -38.11 -14.05
C LYS A 84 14.87 -37.42 -15.37
N ARG A 85 15.66 -36.41 -15.73
CA ARG A 85 15.48 -35.66 -16.97
C ARG A 85 15.84 -36.49 -18.20
N LEU A 86 16.97 -37.20 -18.18
CA LEU A 86 17.33 -38.11 -19.27
C LEU A 86 16.28 -39.22 -19.45
N VAL A 87 15.82 -39.81 -18.34
CA VAL A 87 14.78 -40.83 -18.34
C VAL A 87 13.45 -40.28 -18.86
N LEU A 88 13.06 -39.05 -18.51
CA LEU A 88 11.87 -38.39 -19.06
C LEU A 88 11.90 -38.32 -20.60
N TYR A 89 13.05 -37.99 -21.19
CA TYR A 89 13.20 -37.98 -22.65
C TYR A 89 13.23 -39.40 -23.22
N MET A 90 13.87 -40.34 -22.53
CA MET A 90 13.89 -41.74 -22.95
C MET A 90 12.49 -42.32 -23.05
N ILE A 91 11.61 -42.08 -22.07
CA ILE A 91 10.21 -42.55 -22.08
C ILE A 91 9.31 -41.82 -23.09
N LYS A 92 9.70 -40.62 -23.54
CA LYS A 92 9.01 -39.93 -24.65
C LYS A 92 9.29 -40.61 -26.00
N VAL A 93 10.44 -41.26 -26.15
CA VAL A 93 10.89 -41.89 -27.41
C VAL A 93 10.53 -43.38 -27.45
N GLN A 94 10.88 -44.12 -26.40
CA GLN A 94 10.66 -45.56 -26.27
C GLN A 94 9.62 -45.86 -25.19
N THR A 95 8.68 -46.73 -25.52
CA THR A 95 7.65 -47.23 -24.60
C THR A 95 7.98 -48.64 -24.14
N GLY A 96 7.56 -48.96 -22.91
CA GLY A 96 7.72 -50.26 -22.27
C GLY A 96 6.85 -50.35 -21.02
N THR A 97 6.71 -51.54 -20.44
CA THR A 97 5.89 -51.78 -19.24
C THR A 97 6.56 -51.29 -17.95
N ASN A 98 7.89 -51.24 -17.94
CA ASN A 98 8.71 -50.76 -16.83
C ASN A 98 9.99 -50.11 -17.36
N LEU A 99 10.70 -49.38 -16.50
CA LEU A 99 11.89 -48.64 -16.92
C LEU A 99 13.04 -49.57 -17.35
N MET A 100 13.19 -50.73 -16.70
CA MET A 100 14.21 -51.71 -17.04
C MET A 100 14.06 -52.23 -18.48
N GLU A 101 12.83 -52.52 -18.91
CA GLU A 101 12.51 -52.95 -20.28
C GLU A 101 12.89 -51.87 -21.31
N ILE A 102 12.56 -50.61 -21.05
CA ILE A 102 12.90 -49.48 -21.92
C ILE A 102 14.42 -49.35 -22.05
N ILE A 103 15.13 -49.49 -20.93
CA ILE A 103 16.60 -49.45 -20.90
C ILE A 103 17.22 -50.59 -21.73
N CYS A 104 16.72 -51.82 -21.59
CA CYS A 104 17.28 -52.99 -22.28
C CYS A 104 16.89 -53.09 -23.76
N ARG A 105 15.86 -52.36 -24.21
CA ARG A 105 15.39 -52.39 -25.59
C ARG A 105 16.46 -51.83 -26.56
N PRO A 106 16.76 -52.50 -27.69
CA PRO A 106 17.68 -51.96 -28.69
C PRO A 106 17.12 -50.67 -29.32
N ILE A 107 18.02 -49.79 -29.75
CA ILE A 107 17.65 -48.54 -30.42
C ILE A 107 17.34 -48.86 -31.88
N SER A 108 16.13 -48.51 -32.33
CA SER A 108 15.71 -48.61 -33.74
C SER A 108 15.92 -47.28 -34.48
N HIS A 109 15.93 -47.31 -35.81
CA HIS A 109 15.97 -46.08 -36.61
C HIS A 109 14.76 -45.18 -36.35
N GLU A 110 13.57 -45.77 -36.15
CA GLU A 110 12.36 -45.01 -35.79
C GLU A 110 12.50 -44.25 -34.46
N ASP A 111 13.20 -44.81 -33.47
CA ASP A 111 13.44 -44.15 -32.19
C ASP A 111 14.36 -42.92 -32.36
N ALA A 112 15.36 -43.02 -33.24
CA ALA A 112 16.23 -41.90 -33.57
C ALA A 112 15.46 -40.76 -34.26
N ASP A 113 14.53 -41.08 -35.17
CA ASP A 113 13.67 -40.09 -35.81
C ASP A 113 12.71 -39.43 -34.81
N ARG A 114 12.14 -40.21 -33.88
CA ARG A 114 11.32 -39.67 -32.78
C ARG A 114 12.11 -38.76 -31.87
N TRP A 115 13.36 -39.11 -31.55
CA TRP A 115 14.23 -38.25 -30.76
C TRP A 115 14.44 -36.88 -31.43
N ILE A 116 14.72 -36.87 -32.73
CA ILE A 116 14.87 -35.61 -33.51
C ILE A 116 13.59 -34.79 -33.43
N ALA A 117 12.41 -35.42 -33.53
CA ALA A 117 11.13 -34.72 -33.41
C ALA A 117 10.93 -34.10 -32.01
N VAL A 118 11.23 -34.86 -30.94
CA VAL A 118 11.13 -34.37 -29.55
C VAL A 118 12.09 -33.20 -29.30
N VAL A 119 13.34 -33.27 -29.78
CA VAL A 119 14.30 -32.17 -29.65
C VAL A 119 13.80 -30.92 -30.36
N ARG A 120 13.29 -31.04 -31.59
CA ARG A 120 12.73 -29.90 -32.34
C ARG A 120 11.54 -29.26 -31.62
N GLU A 121 10.65 -30.06 -31.06
CA GLU A 121 9.50 -29.57 -30.30
C GLU A 121 9.94 -28.79 -29.05
N GLU A 122 10.89 -29.32 -28.26
CA GLU A 122 11.39 -28.67 -27.06
C GLU A 122 12.12 -27.35 -27.39
N LEU A 123 12.84 -27.28 -28.52
CA LEU A 123 13.47 -26.04 -28.98
C LEU A 123 12.45 -24.99 -29.39
N ALA A 124 11.38 -25.40 -30.07
CA ALA A 124 10.29 -24.50 -30.43
C ALA A 124 9.58 -23.95 -29.18
N GLU A 125 9.34 -24.78 -28.16
CA GLU A 125 8.79 -24.34 -26.87
C GLU A 125 9.72 -23.34 -26.16
N LYS A 126 11.03 -23.63 -26.10
CA LYS A 126 12.02 -22.72 -25.51
C LYS A 126 12.08 -21.37 -26.22
N GLU A 127 12.07 -21.37 -27.55
CA GLU A 127 12.10 -20.15 -28.35
C GLU A 127 10.80 -19.34 -28.18
N HIS A 128 9.65 -20.01 -28.07
CA HIS A 128 8.38 -19.37 -27.77
C HIS A 128 8.40 -18.66 -26.40
N ASP A 129 8.91 -19.32 -25.36
CA ASP A 129 9.05 -18.76 -24.01
C ASP A 129 10.05 -17.57 -23.98
N ARG A 130 11.12 -17.60 -24.79
CA ARG A 130 12.06 -16.47 -24.94
C ARG A 130 11.46 -15.26 -25.65
N ARG A 131 10.62 -15.48 -26.67
CA ARG A 131 9.95 -14.40 -27.42
C ARG A 131 8.80 -13.75 -26.65
N HIS A 132 8.18 -14.51 -25.76
CA HIS A 132 7.13 -14.02 -24.86
C HIS A 132 7.61 -14.14 -23.42
N PRO A 133 8.64 -13.37 -22.99
CA PRO A 133 8.97 -13.31 -21.58
C PRO A 133 7.69 -12.88 -20.88
N LYS A 134 7.19 -13.72 -19.96
CA LYS A 134 6.10 -13.32 -19.08
C LYS A 134 6.53 -12.01 -18.45
N ARG A 135 5.93 -10.90 -18.89
CA ARG A 135 6.26 -9.56 -18.42
C ARG A 135 6.09 -9.59 -16.91
N THR A 136 7.19 -9.78 -16.18
CA THR A 136 7.34 -9.22 -14.85
C THR A 136 7.19 -7.74 -15.12
N ASN A 137 6.10 -7.13 -14.68
CA ASN A 137 5.90 -5.69 -14.78
C ASN A 137 6.95 -4.99 -13.90
N SER A 138 8.19 -4.92 -14.39
CA SER A 138 9.24 -4.01 -13.94
C SER A 138 9.39 -2.82 -14.88
N SER A 139 8.40 -2.61 -15.77
CA SER A 139 8.33 -1.40 -16.58
C SER A 139 8.03 -0.24 -15.66
N PHE A 140 9.09 0.50 -15.32
CA PHE A 140 9.07 1.84 -14.74
C PHE A 140 7.92 2.67 -15.33
N ASP A 141 6.89 2.92 -14.52
CA ASP A 141 5.78 3.80 -14.83
C ASP A 141 6.05 5.15 -14.14
N PRO A 142 6.39 6.22 -14.87
CA PRO A 142 6.72 7.51 -14.28
C PRO A 142 5.53 8.21 -13.60
N ARG A 143 4.30 7.68 -13.70
CA ARG A 143 3.14 8.21 -12.95
C ARG A 143 2.95 7.57 -11.57
N ALA A 144 3.66 6.49 -11.25
CA ALA A 144 3.56 5.79 -9.97
C ALA A 144 4.39 6.41 -8.83
N SER A 145 5.24 7.39 -9.13
CA SER A 145 6.20 8.01 -8.19
C SER A 145 5.58 8.94 -7.14
N LEU A 146 4.26 9.24 -7.22
CA LEU A 146 3.57 10.15 -6.29
C LEU A 146 2.72 9.45 -5.22
N ARG A 147 2.52 8.12 -5.29
CA ARG A 147 1.79 7.35 -4.27
C ARG A 147 2.67 6.24 -3.70
N GLY A 148 3.52 6.61 -2.75
CA GLY A 148 4.17 5.70 -1.83
C GLY A 148 5.34 4.93 -2.44
N ALA A 149 6.52 5.16 -1.87
CA ALA A 149 7.69 4.32 -2.07
C ALA A 149 7.33 2.87 -1.74
N ARG A 150 7.06 2.04 -2.75
CA ARG A 150 7.07 0.59 -2.58
C ARG A 150 8.53 0.19 -2.45
N ALA A 151 8.92 -0.23 -1.25
CA ALA A 151 10.11 -1.04 -1.05
C ALA A 151 10.06 -2.22 -2.04
N GLN A 152 11.00 -2.25 -2.98
CA GLN A 152 11.27 -3.44 -3.77
C GLN A 152 11.64 -4.55 -2.77
N SER A 153 10.74 -5.51 -2.60
CA SER A 153 10.99 -6.70 -1.81
C SER A 153 12.14 -7.49 -2.45
N VAL A 154 13.34 -7.38 -1.88
CA VAL A 154 14.56 -8.15 -2.22
C VAL A 154 14.33 -9.67 -2.11
N TYR A 155 13.26 -10.11 -1.45
CA TYR A 155 12.90 -11.52 -1.29
C TYR A 155 12.25 -12.16 -2.53
N SER A 156 11.93 -11.40 -3.58
CA SER A 156 11.28 -11.98 -4.78
C SER A 156 12.26 -12.60 -5.79
N GLU A 157 13.57 -12.48 -5.56
CA GLU A 157 14.60 -12.95 -6.49
C GLU A 157 15.65 -13.85 -5.83
N ALA A 158 15.30 -14.56 -4.75
CA ALA A 158 16.08 -15.75 -4.44
C ALA A 158 15.84 -16.74 -5.59
N PRO A 159 16.84 -17.06 -6.44
CA PRO A 159 16.68 -18.10 -7.44
C PRO A 159 16.28 -19.36 -6.68
N SER A 160 15.02 -19.77 -6.82
CA SER A 160 14.57 -20.99 -6.16
C SER A 160 15.53 -22.08 -6.59
N ALA A 161 15.96 -22.97 -5.68
CA ALA A 161 16.79 -24.14 -6.05
C ALA A 161 16.09 -25.07 -7.09
N TYR A 162 14.87 -24.73 -7.49
CA TYR A 162 14.02 -25.31 -8.52
C TYR A 162 13.84 -24.40 -9.76
N SER A 163 14.67 -23.36 -9.93
CA SER A 163 14.58 -22.43 -11.05
C SER A 163 14.60 -23.20 -12.38
N GLU A 164 13.73 -22.79 -13.29
CA GLU A 164 13.60 -23.39 -14.62
C GLU A 164 14.93 -23.34 -15.41
N ASP A 165 15.89 -22.51 -15.00
CA ASP A 165 17.24 -22.39 -15.55
C ASP A 165 18.06 -23.68 -15.53
N ARG A 166 17.79 -24.62 -14.60
CA ARG A 166 18.46 -25.94 -14.65
C ARG A 166 17.97 -26.82 -15.81
N ARG A 167 16.91 -26.42 -16.54
CA ARG A 167 16.55 -27.02 -17.83
C ARG A 167 17.53 -26.64 -18.96
N ASP A 168 18.42 -25.68 -18.75
CA ASP A 168 19.38 -25.29 -19.79
C ASP A 168 20.75 -25.98 -19.67
N ALA A 169 20.94 -26.80 -18.63
CA ALA A 169 22.20 -27.52 -18.41
C ALA A 169 22.39 -28.83 -19.22
N LEU A 170 21.41 -29.24 -20.03
CA LEU A 170 21.62 -30.33 -20.99
C LEU A 170 21.60 -29.76 -22.39
N ASP A 171 22.73 -29.92 -23.07
CA ASP A 171 22.87 -29.70 -24.50
C ASP A 171 22.14 -30.82 -25.26
N LEU A 172 20.81 -30.72 -25.30
CA LEU A 172 19.95 -31.66 -26.02
C LEU A 172 20.12 -31.54 -27.53
N GLU A 173 20.70 -30.44 -28.01
CA GLU A 173 20.85 -30.14 -29.43
C GLU A 173 22.00 -30.94 -30.06
N SER A 174 23.09 -31.15 -29.31
CA SER A 174 24.25 -31.89 -29.80
C SER A 174 24.16 -33.40 -29.60
N MET A 175 23.30 -33.87 -28.69
CA MET A 175 23.26 -35.27 -28.28
C MET A 175 22.38 -36.15 -29.17
N THR A 176 22.93 -37.30 -29.56
CA THR A 176 22.17 -38.39 -30.20
C THR A 176 21.32 -39.16 -29.17
N TYR A 177 20.30 -39.89 -29.65
CA TYR A 177 19.50 -40.74 -28.75
C TYR A 177 20.34 -41.84 -28.07
N ALA A 178 21.37 -42.34 -28.75
CA ALA A 178 22.31 -43.31 -28.21
C ALA A 178 23.12 -42.74 -27.04
N GLU A 179 23.64 -41.51 -27.20
CA GLU A 179 24.36 -40.80 -26.13
C GLU A 179 23.44 -40.46 -24.96
N LEU A 180 22.19 -40.05 -25.23
CA LEU A 180 21.20 -39.83 -24.19
C LEU A 180 20.95 -41.10 -23.36
N LYS A 181 20.77 -42.25 -24.04
CA LYS A 181 20.55 -43.54 -23.39
C LYS A 181 21.79 -44.01 -22.62
N HIS A 182 22.98 -43.79 -23.18
CA HIS A 182 24.25 -44.09 -22.53
C HIS A 182 24.45 -43.27 -21.24
N ASN A 183 24.28 -41.95 -21.31
CA ASN A 183 24.41 -41.07 -20.15
C ASN A 183 23.34 -41.36 -19.08
N ALA A 184 22.12 -41.73 -19.50
CA ALA A 184 21.08 -42.15 -18.56
C ALA A 184 21.51 -43.41 -17.79
N LEU A 185 22.06 -44.38 -18.51
CA LEU A 185 22.54 -45.64 -17.95
C LEU A 185 23.71 -45.47 -16.99
N GLU A 186 24.71 -44.69 -17.38
CA GLU A 186 25.86 -44.38 -16.54
C GLU A 186 25.42 -43.74 -15.21
N ASN A 187 24.51 -42.77 -15.28
CA ASN A 187 23.99 -42.11 -14.08
C ASN A 187 23.16 -43.06 -13.21
N ILE A 188 22.34 -43.94 -13.81
CA ILE A 188 21.58 -44.96 -13.07
C ILE A 188 22.53 -45.90 -12.32
N ILE A 189 23.62 -46.34 -12.96
CA ILE A 189 24.62 -47.21 -12.34
C ILE A 189 25.32 -46.47 -11.18
N ALA A 190 25.66 -45.20 -11.36
CA ALA A 190 26.25 -44.39 -10.29
C ALA A 190 25.29 -44.22 -9.09
N LEU A 191 23.99 -44.05 -9.34
CA LEU A 191 22.97 -43.93 -8.29
C LEU A 191 22.61 -45.26 -7.61
N GLU A 192 22.97 -46.39 -8.20
CA GLU A 192 22.80 -47.73 -7.61
C GLU A 192 23.89 -48.04 -6.56
N GLN A 193 25.03 -47.34 -6.62
CA GLN A 193 26.15 -47.59 -5.73
C GLN A 193 25.77 -47.45 -4.25
N PRO A 194 26.36 -48.29 -3.36
CA PRO A 194 26.03 -48.29 -1.93
C PRO A 194 26.49 -47.01 -1.19
N HIS A 195 27.37 -46.19 -1.81
CA HIS A 195 27.76 -44.88 -1.27
C HIS A 195 26.69 -43.80 -1.50
N THR A 196 25.74 -44.03 -2.41
CA THR A 196 24.69 -43.06 -2.72
C THR A 196 23.71 -42.98 -1.54
N PRO A 197 23.35 -41.77 -1.08
CA PRO A 197 22.37 -41.59 -0.01
C PRO A 197 21.06 -42.34 -0.29
N GLN A 198 20.48 -42.97 0.73
CA GLN A 198 19.28 -43.83 0.57
C GLN A 198 18.12 -43.12 -0.14
N GLN A 199 17.97 -41.81 0.06
CA GLN A 199 16.95 -40.99 -0.58
C GLN A 199 17.09 -40.84 -2.11
N PHE A 200 18.28 -41.07 -2.68
CA PHE A 200 18.55 -40.96 -4.12
C PHE A 200 19.00 -42.30 -4.73
N ARG A 201 19.08 -43.36 -3.91
CA ARG A 201 19.56 -44.66 -4.33
C ARG A 201 18.53 -45.35 -5.21
N LEU A 202 18.99 -45.88 -6.34
CA LEU A 202 18.17 -46.67 -7.24
C LEU A 202 18.37 -48.17 -7.02
N SER A 203 17.34 -48.96 -7.29
CA SER A 203 17.41 -50.42 -7.20
C SER A 203 17.02 -51.07 -8.52
N ARG A 204 17.82 -52.04 -8.97
CA ARG A 204 17.42 -52.91 -10.09
C ARG A 204 16.27 -53.85 -9.74
N HIS A 205 16.17 -54.26 -8.48
CA HIS A 205 15.21 -55.29 -8.06
C HIS A 205 13.75 -54.86 -8.22
N ASN A 206 13.48 -53.55 -8.21
CA ASN A 206 12.14 -53.02 -8.45
C ASN A 206 11.97 -52.44 -9.86
N ASN A 207 12.81 -52.84 -10.82
CA ASN A 207 12.82 -52.32 -12.19
C ASN A 207 12.90 -50.78 -12.26
N TYR A 208 13.59 -50.17 -11.28
CA TYR A 208 13.74 -48.71 -11.13
C TYR A 208 12.41 -47.94 -10.96
N GLN A 209 11.39 -48.58 -10.37
CA GLN A 209 10.08 -47.96 -10.16
C GLN A 209 10.14 -46.69 -9.29
N ASP A 210 11.08 -46.60 -8.35
CA ASP A 210 11.25 -45.42 -7.48
C ASP A 210 11.56 -44.16 -8.29
N LEU A 211 12.36 -44.29 -9.36
CA LEU A 211 12.69 -43.18 -10.24
C LEU A 211 11.45 -42.68 -11.00
N LEU A 212 10.63 -43.61 -11.50
CA LEU A 212 9.36 -43.29 -12.16
C LEU A 212 8.36 -42.66 -11.20
N ASN A 213 8.26 -43.17 -9.97
CA ASN A 213 7.40 -42.60 -8.93
C ASN A 213 7.82 -41.17 -8.58
N ALA A 214 9.13 -40.93 -8.45
CA ALA A 214 9.68 -39.59 -8.24
C ALA A 214 9.39 -38.65 -9.42
N LEU A 215 9.54 -39.13 -10.66
CA LEU A 215 9.21 -38.37 -11.87
C LEU A 215 7.70 -38.03 -11.93
N ALA A 216 6.83 -38.99 -11.63
CA ALA A 216 5.38 -38.78 -11.57
C ALA A 216 4.99 -37.80 -10.47
N ALA A 217 5.62 -37.85 -9.30
CA ALA A 217 5.44 -36.87 -8.24
C ALA A 217 5.84 -35.45 -8.70
N ASP A 218 6.97 -35.31 -9.40
CA ASP A 218 7.43 -34.02 -9.92
C ASP A 218 6.48 -33.45 -10.98
N ILE A 219 5.97 -34.29 -11.90
CA ILE A 219 5.01 -33.87 -12.92
C ILE A 219 3.72 -33.37 -12.25
N ARG A 220 3.18 -34.13 -11.29
CA ARG A 220 1.99 -33.72 -10.52
C ARG A 220 2.22 -32.42 -9.76
N GLN A 221 3.36 -32.29 -9.08
CA GLN A 221 3.69 -31.09 -8.31
C GLN A 221 3.94 -29.88 -9.22
N LYS A 222 4.56 -30.07 -10.39
CA LYS A 222 4.72 -29.03 -11.41
C LYS A 222 3.37 -28.58 -11.95
N HIS A 223 2.45 -29.50 -12.24
CA HIS A 223 1.10 -29.17 -12.68
C HIS A 223 0.32 -28.40 -11.60
N ARG A 224 0.36 -28.87 -10.35
CA ARG A 224 -0.28 -28.17 -9.21
C ARG A 224 0.24 -26.74 -9.07
N ARG A 225 1.57 -26.55 -9.06
CA ARG A 225 2.18 -25.21 -9.02
C ARG A 225 1.79 -24.32 -10.19
N ARG A 226 1.59 -24.87 -11.39
CA ARG A 226 1.08 -24.12 -12.56
C ARG A 226 -0.36 -23.66 -12.33
N MET A 227 -1.22 -24.52 -11.79
CA MET A 227 -2.61 -24.19 -11.48
C MET A 227 -2.74 -23.15 -10.38
N ASP A 228 -1.96 -23.28 -9.29
CA ASP A 228 -1.97 -22.31 -8.19
C ASP A 228 -1.49 -20.94 -8.69
N ARG A 229 -0.40 -20.89 -9.47
CA ARG A 229 0.08 -19.66 -10.11
C ARG A 229 -0.97 -19.02 -11.01
N GLN A 230 -1.69 -19.82 -11.79
CA GLN A 230 -2.74 -19.31 -12.67
C GLN A 230 -3.87 -18.64 -11.86
N ARG A 231 -4.32 -19.29 -10.78
CA ARG A 231 -5.33 -18.74 -9.87
C ARG A 231 -4.86 -17.46 -9.18
N GLU A 232 -3.60 -17.42 -8.72
CA GLU A 232 -3.02 -16.22 -8.11
C GLU A 232 -2.94 -15.05 -9.10
N ILE A 233 -2.57 -15.30 -10.36
CA ILE A 233 -2.55 -14.28 -11.41
C ILE A 233 -3.96 -13.76 -11.69
N GLU A 234 -4.96 -14.64 -11.74
CA GLU A 234 -6.36 -14.23 -11.95
C GLU A 234 -6.89 -13.42 -10.76
N ALA A 235 -6.62 -13.86 -9.54
CA ALA A 235 -6.99 -13.15 -8.33
C ALA A 235 -6.34 -11.76 -8.26
N THR A 236 -5.04 -11.65 -8.54
CA THR A 236 -4.34 -10.36 -8.54
C THR A 236 -4.88 -9.41 -9.61
N ARG A 237 -5.18 -9.90 -10.81
CA ARG A 237 -5.83 -9.10 -11.86
C ARG A 237 -7.22 -8.60 -11.44
N ALA A 238 -8.02 -9.44 -10.79
CA ALA A 238 -9.32 -9.04 -10.27
C ALA A 238 -9.18 -7.95 -9.19
N THR A 239 -8.23 -8.09 -8.26
CA THR A 239 -7.98 -7.07 -7.23
C THR A 239 -7.52 -5.74 -7.83
N LEU A 240 -6.68 -5.77 -8.88
CA LEU A 240 -6.22 -4.57 -9.57
C LEU A 240 -7.40 -3.82 -10.20
N SER A 241 -8.28 -4.54 -10.91
CA SER A 241 -9.49 -3.95 -11.50
C SER A 241 -10.42 -3.33 -10.44
N GLN A 242 -10.59 -3.97 -9.29
CA GLN A 242 -11.38 -3.41 -8.18
C GLN A 242 -10.74 -2.15 -7.61
N LEU A 243 -9.42 -2.12 -7.45
CA LEU A 243 -8.70 -0.93 -6.98
C LEU A 243 -8.83 0.24 -7.97
N ASP A 244 -8.72 -0.01 -9.28
CA ASP A 244 -8.92 1.02 -10.30
C ASP A 244 -10.33 1.59 -10.25
N SER A 245 -11.36 0.75 -10.10
CA SER A 245 -12.75 1.21 -9.96
C SER A 245 -12.96 2.07 -8.71
N LYS A 246 -12.28 1.72 -7.60
CA LYS A 246 -12.34 2.49 -6.36
C LYS A 246 -11.58 3.82 -6.46
N ALA A 247 -10.47 3.84 -7.19
CA ALA A 247 -9.73 5.07 -7.47
C ALA A 247 -10.59 6.05 -8.28
N ALA A 248 -11.20 5.58 -9.37
CA ALA A 248 -12.11 6.39 -10.19
C ALA A 248 -13.30 6.93 -9.37
N PHE A 249 -13.91 6.09 -8.53
CA PHE A 249 -15.00 6.51 -7.65
C PHE A 249 -14.59 7.64 -6.69
N LEU A 250 -13.42 7.54 -6.08
CA LEU A 250 -12.92 8.57 -5.16
C LEU A 250 -12.55 9.88 -5.90
N GLU A 251 -12.04 9.78 -7.12
CA GLU A 251 -11.79 10.95 -7.99
C GLU A 251 -13.09 11.66 -8.35
N ASP A 252 -14.14 10.91 -8.70
CA ASP A 252 -15.48 11.46 -8.96
C ASP A 252 -16.07 12.11 -7.71
N GLN A 253 -15.90 11.50 -6.53
CA GLN A 253 -16.33 12.10 -5.27
C GLN A 253 -15.62 13.43 -4.99
N LEU A 254 -14.29 13.48 -5.16
CA LEU A 254 -13.51 14.71 -4.99
C LEU A 254 -13.98 15.79 -5.96
N LYS A 255 -14.21 15.43 -7.23
CA LYS A 255 -14.72 16.37 -8.23
C LYS A 255 -16.08 16.92 -7.84
N SER A 256 -17.02 16.07 -7.43
CA SER A 256 -18.36 16.50 -7.02
C SER A 256 -18.34 17.45 -5.82
N TYR A 257 -17.41 17.24 -4.88
CA TYR A 257 -17.21 18.10 -3.72
C TYR A 257 -16.68 19.48 -4.14
N ASN A 258 -15.69 19.51 -5.03
CA ASN A 258 -15.15 20.76 -5.57
C ASN A 258 -16.20 21.52 -6.38
N ASP A 259 -16.95 20.85 -7.26
CA ASP A 259 -18.03 21.45 -8.03
C ASP A 259 -19.10 22.09 -7.11
N TYR A 260 -19.42 21.43 -5.98
CA TYR A 260 -20.35 21.97 -4.98
C TYR A 260 -19.80 23.23 -4.29
N ILE A 261 -18.52 23.25 -3.92
CA ILE A 261 -17.87 24.44 -3.36
C ILE A 261 -17.87 25.58 -4.38
N GLU A 262 -17.47 25.32 -5.62
CA GLU A 262 -17.44 26.33 -6.68
C GLU A 262 -18.83 26.94 -6.93
N GLN A 263 -19.89 26.13 -6.94
CA GLN A 263 -21.27 26.61 -7.04
C GLN A 263 -21.66 27.51 -5.86
N CYS A 264 -21.30 27.13 -4.63
CA CYS A 264 -21.54 27.95 -3.45
C CYS A 264 -20.80 29.28 -3.54
N LEU A 265 -19.51 29.27 -3.88
CA LEU A 265 -18.68 30.47 -4.02
C LEU A 265 -19.22 31.40 -5.13
N HIS A 266 -19.60 30.86 -6.28
CA HIS A 266 -20.14 31.65 -7.40
C HIS A 266 -21.45 32.36 -7.05
N THR A 267 -22.31 31.74 -6.23
CA THR A 267 -23.57 32.34 -5.75
C THR A 267 -23.32 33.60 -4.92
N LEU A 268 -22.28 33.61 -4.08
CA LEU A 268 -21.99 34.76 -3.21
C LEU A 268 -21.19 35.85 -3.94
N ALA A 269 -20.32 35.48 -4.89
CA ALA A 269 -19.60 36.42 -5.75
C ALA A 269 -20.56 37.31 -6.57
N ASN A 270 -21.64 36.74 -7.11
CA ASN A 270 -22.63 37.45 -7.92
C ASN A 270 -23.57 38.36 -7.10
N LYS A 271 -23.55 38.26 -5.76
CA LYS A 271 -24.39 39.07 -4.86
C LYS A 271 -23.75 40.40 -4.46
N LYS A 272 -22.51 40.67 -4.91
CA LYS A 272 -21.80 41.93 -4.68
C LYS A 272 -22.60 43.12 -5.26
N GLY A 273 -23.35 43.81 -4.40
CA GLY A 273 -24.14 44.99 -4.75
C GLY A 273 -25.66 44.79 -4.88
N ALA A 274 -26.21 43.64 -4.50
CA ALA A 274 -27.66 43.45 -4.44
C ALA A 274 -28.26 44.30 -3.31
N LYS A 275 -29.14 45.24 -3.69
CA LYS A 275 -29.71 46.33 -2.87
C LYS A 275 -30.20 45.87 -1.49
N HIS A 276 -29.83 46.64 -0.46
CA HIS A 276 -30.21 46.45 0.94
C HIS A 276 -31.71 46.12 1.08
N LYS A 277 -32.03 44.96 1.68
CA LYS A 277 -33.40 44.59 2.04
C LYS A 277 -34.00 45.71 2.90
N PHE A 278 -35.29 46.02 2.73
CA PHE A 278 -35.98 47.01 3.55
C PHE A 278 -36.00 46.56 5.01
N ILE A 279 -35.13 47.17 5.83
CA ILE A 279 -35.03 46.85 7.26
C ILE A 279 -36.00 47.75 8.01
N LEU A 280 -36.88 47.13 8.80
CA LEU A 280 -37.86 47.86 9.60
C LEU A 280 -37.15 48.76 10.62
N PRO A 281 -37.59 50.03 10.76
CA PRO A 281 -37.08 50.92 11.79
C PRO A 281 -37.31 50.31 13.18
N PHE A 282 -36.39 50.59 14.12
CA PHE A 282 -36.40 50.10 15.51
C PHE A 282 -36.02 48.63 15.74
N THR A 283 -35.52 47.92 14.73
CA THR A 283 -34.92 46.59 14.93
C THR A 283 -33.45 46.69 15.34
N LYS A 284 -32.92 45.70 16.09
CA LYS A 284 -31.49 45.64 16.45
C LYS A 284 -30.56 45.64 15.23
N GLN A 285 -31.03 45.09 14.12
CA GLN A 285 -30.32 45.09 12.84
C GLN A 285 -30.27 46.51 12.24
N TRP A 286 -31.38 47.25 12.29
CA TRP A 286 -31.46 48.62 11.79
C TRP A 286 -30.52 49.58 12.52
N SER A 287 -30.43 49.48 13.86
CA SER A 287 -29.50 50.29 14.64
C SER A 287 -28.04 49.98 14.31
N HIS A 288 -27.73 48.70 14.09
CA HIS A 288 -26.38 48.24 13.77
C HIS A 288 -25.93 48.70 12.38
N GLU A 289 -26.81 48.58 11.38
CA GLU A 289 -26.51 48.99 10.00
C GLU A 289 -26.28 50.50 9.89
N ARG A 290 -27.10 51.29 10.59
CA ARG A 290 -26.93 52.74 10.68
C ARG A 290 -25.68 53.16 11.45
N GLU A 291 -25.25 52.38 12.44
CA GLU A 291 -24.00 52.59 13.17
C GLU A 291 -22.78 52.27 12.29
N LEU A 292 -22.83 51.17 11.52
CA LEU A 292 -21.81 50.80 10.52
C LEU A 292 -21.69 51.85 9.41
N GLU A 293 -22.82 52.37 8.92
CA GLU A 293 -22.90 53.52 8.00
C GLU A 293 -22.20 54.76 8.55
N ARG A 294 -22.50 55.11 9.81
CA ARG A 294 -21.92 56.28 10.48
C ARG A 294 -20.42 56.13 10.74
N ALA A 295 -19.95 54.91 10.95
CA ALA A 295 -18.55 54.56 11.16
C ALA A 295 -17.76 54.33 9.87
N GLY A 296 -18.41 54.34 8.69
CA GLY A 296 -17.78 54.09 7.40
C GLY A 296 -17.26 52.66 7.20
N ARG A 297 -17.71 51.70 8.02
CA ARG A 297 -17.27 50.29 7.99
C ARG A 297 -18.41 49.41 7.49
N GLN A 298 -18.72 49.47 6.20
CA GLN A 298 -19.74 48.60 5.60
C GLN A 298 -19.10 47.34 5.00
N PRO A 299 -19.37 46.15 5.54
CA PRO A 299 -18.83 44.93 4.98
C PRO A 299 -19.47 44.60 3.64
N LYS A 300 -18.69 44.05 2.71
CA LYS A 300 -19.08 43.90 1.29
C LYS A 300 -20.29 42.99 1.08
N PHE A 301 -20.47 41.97 1.91
CA PHE A 301 -21.54 40.98 1.79
C PHE A 301 -22.56 41.05 2.95
N GLY A 302 -22.51 42.13 3.74
CA GLY A 302 -23.44 42.42 4.82
C GLY A 302 -22.96 41.97 6.20
N SER A 303 -23.70 42.40 7.23
CA SER A 303 -23.42 42.09 8.63
C SER A 303 -24.71 41.83 9.38
N TYR A 304 -24.78 40.73 10.14
CA TYR A 304 -25.98 40.32 10.86
C TYR A 304 -25.72 40.23 12.35
N LYS A 305 -26.47 41.00 13.15
CA LYS A 305 -26.35 41.03 14.61
C LYS A 305 -27.42 40.17 15.28
N TYR A 306 -27.00 39.23 16.13
CA TYR A 306 -27.87 38.38 16.93
C TYR A 306 -27.47 38.44 18.40
N SER A 307 -28.44 38.38 19.33
CA SER A 307 -28.08 38.11 20.73
C SER A 307 -27.64 36.65 20.89
N ALA A 308 -26.75 36.37 21.84
CA ALA A 308 -26.32 35.01 22.15
C ALA A 308 -27.52 34.11 22.49
N ARG A 309 -28.52 34.65 23.19
CA ARG A 309 -29.79 33.96 23.49
C ARG A 309 -30.54 33.54 22.23
N GLN A 310 -30.65 34.43 21.24
CA GLN A 310 -31.30 34.11 19.95
C GLN A 310 -30.55 33.03 19.16
N LEU A 311 -29.23 32.96 19.26
CA LEU A 311 -28.45 31.91 18.62
C LEU A 311 -28.60 30.57 19.36
N ALA A 312 -28.72 30.60 20.67
CA ALA A 312 -29.00 29.43 21.48
C ALA A 312 -30.42 28.87 21.25
N ASP A 313 -31.43 29.74 21.17
CA ASP A 313 -32.81 29.35 20.86
C ASP A 313 -32.91 28.68 19.47
N LYS A 314 -32.04 29.07 18.54
CA LYS A 314 -31.90 28.46 17.22
C LYS A 314 -31.03 27.19 17.20
N GLY A 315 -30.46 26.81 18.33
CA GLY A 315 -29.52 25.69 18.47
C GLY A 315 -28.13 25.93 17.86
N VAL A 316 -27.85 27.15 17.39
CA VAL A 316 -26.55 27.49 16.76
C VAL A 316 -25.47 27.65 17.83
N LEU A 317 -25.78 28.27 18.97
CA LEU A 317 -24.88 28.39 20.12
C LEU A 317 -25.21 27.29 21.15
N LEU A 318 -24.25 26.41 21.43
CA LEU A 318 -24.45 25.30 22.37
C LEU A 318 -24.02 25.69 23.79
N SER A 319 -22.83 26.26 23.91
CA SER A 319 -22.26 26.64 25.21
C SER A 319 -21.24 27.74 25.02
N TRP A 320 -21.10 28.60 26.02
CA TRP A 320 -20.02 29.59 26.06
C TRP A 320 -19.39 29.58 27.45
N ALA A 321 -18.12 29.17 27.53
CA ALA A 321 -17.44 29.02 28.81
C ALA A 321 -17.26 30.34 29.58
N ALA A 322 -17.22 31.48 28.87
CA ALA A 322 -17.06 32.80 29.50
C ALA A 322 -18.33 33.38 30.13
N TYR A 323 -19.52 32.95 29.70
CA TYR A 323 -20.80 33.58 30.08
C TYR A 323 -21.85 32.55 30.46
N ALA A 324 -22.41 32.68 31.66
CA ALA A 324 -23.56 31.90 32.09
C ALA A 324 -24.78 32.17 31.18
N PRO A 325 -25.67 31.17 30.97
CA PRO A 325 -26.86 31.31 30.11
C PRO A 325 -27.76 32.51 30.43
N GLU A 326 -27.79 32.94 31.69
CA GLU A 326 -28.56 34.10 32.16
C GLU A 326 -28.10 35.41 31.52
N HIS A 327 -26.81 35.53 31.20
CA HIS A 327 -26.21 36.73 30.61
C HIS A 327 -26.23 36.73 29.07
N TRP A 328 -26.71 35.66 28.42
CA TRP A 328 -26.76 35.56 26.96
C TRP A 328 -27.71 36.58 26.30
N GLY A 329 -28.58 37.23 27.07
CA GLY A 329 -29.43 38.32 26.58
C GLY A 329 -28.67 39.65 26.37
N GLN A 330 -27.56 39.84 27.08
CA GLN A 330 -26.77 41.08 27.08
C GLN A 330 -25.62 41.04 26.07
N VAL A 331 -25.19 39.84 25.68
CA VAL A 331 -24.14 39.60 24.70
C VAL A 331 -24.72 39.47 23.29
N ASN A 332 -24.12 40.17 22.33
CA ASN A 332 -24.46 40.11 20.92
C ASN A 332 -23.29 39.55 20.11
N LEU A 333 -23.59 38.62 19.21
CA LEU A 333 -22.67 38.14 18.19
C LEU A 333 -23.04 38.78 16.85
N VAL A 334 -22.03 39.29 16.16
CA VAL A 334 -22.09 39.88 14.84
C VAL A 334 -21.38 38.94 13.88
N LEU A 335 -22.08 38.56 12.81
CA LEU A 335 -21.54 37.75 11.73
C LEU A 335 -21.46 38.63 10.49
N SER A 336 -20.26 38.98 10.05
CA SER A 336 -19.97 39.78 8.86
C SER A 336 -19.15 39.00 7.83
N SER A 337 -19.17 39.43 6.58
CA SER A 337 -18.36 38.84 5.51
C SER A 337 -17.91 39.92 4.53
N ASP A 338 -16.59 39.98 4.30
CA ASP A 338 -15.93 40.89 3.37
C ASP A 338 -15.37 40.18 2.13
N GLU A 339 -15.14 38.88 2.24
CA GLU A 339 -14.60 38.01 1.20
C GLU A 339 -15.46 36.77 1.05
N VAL A 340 -15.50 36.23 -0.16
CA VAL A 340 -16.34 35.08 -0.47
C VAL A 340 -15.82 33.85 0.25
N GLY A 341 -16.67 33.22 1.08
CA GLY A 341 -16.29 32.04 1.87
C GLY A 341 -15.53 32.35 3.16
N VAL A 342 -15.35 33.63 3.53
CA VAL A 342 -14.75 34.04 4.81
C VAL A 342 -15.80 34.79 5.64
N PHE A 343 -16.05 34.28 6.85
CA PHE A 343 -16.99 34.90 7.80
C PHE A 343 -16.24 35.38 9.04
N HIS A 344 -16.41 36.66 9.36
CA HIS A 344 -15.88 37.26 10.57
C HIS A 344 -16.98 37.22 11.64
N LEU A 345 -16.69 36.53 12.74
CA LEU A 345 -17.56 36.44 13.90
C LEU A 345 -16.98 37.31 15.01
N GLU A 346 -17.73 38.32 15.44
CA GLU A 346 -17.33 39.23 16.51
C GLU A 346 -18.36 39.22 17.62
N ALA A 347 -17.92 39.29 18.89
CA ALA A 347 -18.83 39.43 20.01
C ALA A 347 -18.70 40.79 20.72
N SER A 348 -19.85 41.33 21.13
CA SER A 348 -19.98 42.60 21.82
C SER A 348 -20.94 42.46 23.02
N SER A 349 -20.64 43.16 24.11
CA SER A 349 -21.54 43.28 25.26
C SER A 349 -21.94 44.76 25.39
N GLY A 350 -23.23 45.06 25.19
CA GLY A 350 -23.70 46.44 25.09
C GLY A 350 -23.06 47.20 23.91
N SER A 351 -22.41 48.32 24.21
CA SER A 351 -21.68 49.17 23.25
C SER A 351 -20.17 48.88 23.17
N MET A 352 -19.68 47.90 23.94
CA MET A 352 -18.26 47.56 24.00
C MET A 352 -17.99 46.21 23.30
N MET A 353 -17.02 46.20 22.38
CA MET A 353 -16.52 44.97 21.77
C MET A 353 -15.71 44.19 22.82
N LEU A 354 -15.91 42.87 22.88
CA LEU A 354 -15.20 42.04 23.82
C LEU A 354 -13.77 41.77 23.28
N PRO A 355 -12.71 42.16 23.98
CA PRO A 355 -11.34 41.92 23.54
C PRO A 355 -11.09 40.41 23.44
N GLY A 356 -10.58 39.95 22.31
CA GLY A 356 -10.32 38.52 22.04
C GLY A 356 -11.53 37.70 21.59
N ALA A 357 -12.71 38.30 21.46
CA ALA A 357 -13.91 37.62 20.96
C ALA A 357 -14.18 37.92 19.47
N SER A 358 -13.14 37.81 18.65
CA SER A 358 -13.20 37.87 17.19
C SER A 358 -12.62 36.58 16.62
N ALA A 359 -13.28 35.97 15.64
CA ALA A 359 -12.80 34.75 14.98
C ALA A 359 -13.15 34.74 13.50
N ASN A 360 -12.26 34.16 12.70
CA ASN A 360 -12.47 33.95 11.28
C ASN A 360 -12.93 32.51 11.04
N LEU A 361 -14.04 32.35 10.34
CA LEU A 361 -14.61 31.06 9.98
C LEU A 361 -14.57 30.94 8.45
N LEU A 362 -13.78 29.98 7.97
CA LEU A 362 -13.76 29.62 6.55
C LEU A 362 -14.94 28.69 6.25
N LEU A 363 -15.61 28.90 5.12
CA LEU A 363 -16.67 28.01 4.66
C LEU A 363 -16.16 26.57 4.49
N ASP A 364 -14.95 26.44 3.98
CA ASP A 364 -14.29 25.14 3.76
C ASP A 364 -14.10 24.37 5.08
N ASP A 365 -13.68 25.05 6.14
CA ASP A 365 -13.52 24.43 7.47
C ASP A 365 -14.87 23.96 8.04
N LEU A 366 -15.95 24.70 7.79
CA LEU A 366 -17.30 24.33 8.22
C LEU A 366 -17.85 23.14 7.43
N LEU A 367 -17.62 23.10 6.11
CA LEU A 367 -18.00 21.99 5.25
C LEU A 367 -17.17 20.73 5.56
N GLN A 368 -15.87 20.88 5.80
CA GLN A 368 -15.00 19.79 6.24
C GLN A 368 -15.44 19.25 7.60
N ALA A 369 -15.73 20.13 8.57
CA ALA A 369 -16.24 19.72 9.87
C ALA A 369 -17.59 18.97 9.76
N GLN A 370 -18.44 19.35 8.80
CA GLN A 370 -19.68 18.62 8.50
C GLN A 370 -19.39 17.23 7.90
N TYR A 371 -18.45 17.13 6.96
CA TYR A 371 -18.06 15.86 6.33
C TYR A 371 -17.46 14.88 7.34
N GLU A 372 -16.63 15.37 8.27
CA GLU A 372 -16.05 14.59 9.35
C GLU A 372 -17.07 14.24 10.46
N GLY A 373 -18.31 14.73 10.37
CA GLY A 373 -19.36 14.47 11.35
C GLY A 373 -19.17 15.19 12.68
N ARG A 374 -18.38 16.28 12.72
CA ARG A 374 -18.21 17.09 13.94
C ARG A 374 -19.50 17.85 14.24
N LEU A 375 -20.08 17.59 15.41
CA LEU A 375 -21.34 18.24 15.82
C LEU A 375 -21.16 19.73 16.15
N ALA A 376 -19.97 20.13 16.63
CA ALA A 376 -19.70 21.48 17.10
C ALA A 376 -18.28 21.95 16.77
N ILE A 377 -18.14 23.25 16.50
CA ILE A 377 -16.87 23.94 16.32
C ILE A 377 -16.62 24.89 17.50
N GLY A 378 -15.38 24.92 18.00
CA GLY A 378 -14.93 25.86 19.02
C GLY A 378 -14.53 27.19 18.37
N VAL A 379 -14.99 28.29 18.93
CA VAL A 379 -14.72 29.64 18.44
C VAL A 379 -14.29 30.52 19.62
N PHE A 380 -13.39 31.48 19.39
CA PHE A 380 -12.79 32.35 20.41
C PHE A 380 -11.82 31.66 21.39
N ASP A 381 -11.16 30.58 20.98
CA ASP A 381 -10.23 29.81 21.85
C ASP A 381 -8.83 30.46 21.99
N GLU A 382 -8.46 31.37 21.09
CA GLU A 382 -7.11 31.97 21.01
C GLU A 382 -6.84 33.12 21.99
N ALA A 383 -7.81 33.55 22.80
CA ALA A 383 -7.59 34.64 23.78
C ALA A 383 -6.93 34.17 25.09
N LYS A 384 -5.99 33.21 25.04
CA LYS A 384 -5.07 32.88 26.14
C LYS A 384 -3.81 33.73 26.06
N GLY A 385 -3.97 35.05 26.16
CA GLY A 385 -2.87 36.01 26.21
C GLY A 385 -3.12 37.07 27.30
N GLU A 386 -2.47 36.89 28.45
CA GLU A 386 -2.10 37.88 29.48
C GLU A 386 -3.19 38.70 30.22
N SER A 387 -4.48 38.61 29.90
CA SER A 387 -5.53 39.18 30.75
C SER A 387 -6.80 38.33 30.75
N GLY A 388 -7.03 37.59 31.85
CA GLY A 388 -8.33 37.01 32.25
C GLY A 388 -9.23 36.49 31.12
N GLY A 389 -8.69 35.58 30.30
CA GLY A 389 -9.25 35.20 28.99
C GLY A 389 -10.70 34.72 28.97
N VAL A 390 -11.42 35.18 27.96
CA VAL A 390 -12.77 34.77 27.55
C VAL A 390 -12.72 33.29 27.15
N GLY A 391 -13.37 32.41 27.91
CA GLY A 391 -13.51 31.00 27.53
C GLY A 391 -14.25 30.81 26.19
N GLY A 392 -13.81 29.85 25.38
CA GLY A 392 -14.34 29.60 24.04
C GLY A 392 -15.84 29.29 23.99
N ALA A 393 -16.47 29.68 22.87
CA ALA A 393 -17.85 29.35 22.53
C ALA A 393 -17.90 28.11 21.63
N ARG A 394 -18.91 27.26 21.80
CA ARG A 394 -19.16 26.10 20.94
C ARG A 394 -20.39 26.36 20.09
N LEU A 395 -20.21 26.34 18.77
CA LEU A 395 -21.27 26.53 17.79
C LEU A 395 -21.59 25.20 17.09
N ALA A 396 -22.87 24.91 16.87
CA ALA A 396 -23.29 23.70 16.14
C ALA A 396 -23.01 23.85 14.64
N VAL A 397 -22.24 22.92 14.06
CA VAL A 397 -21.73 23.02 12.67
C VAL A 397 -22.87 23.08 11.66
N ASN A 398 -23.80 22.11 11.69
CA ASN A 398 -24.91 22.03 10.72
C ASN A 398 -25.84 23.26 10.79
N LEU A 399 -26.14 23.74 12.00
CA LEU A 399 -27.07 24.86 12.19
C LEU A 399 -26.42 26.21 11.88
N LEU A 400 -25.11 26.34 12.16
CA LEU A 400 -24.31 27.50 11.76
C LEU A 400 -24.22 27.58 10.24
N LEU A 401 -23.93 26.46 9.58
CA LEU A 401 -23.84 26.36 8.13
C LEU A 401 -25.19 26.68 7.46
N HIS A 402 -26.29 26.18 8.01
CA HIS A 402 -27.64 26.57 7.59
C HIS A 402 -27.95 28.07 7.82
N LEU A 403 -27.50 28.65 8.95
CA LEU A 403 -27.67 30.09 9.22
C LEU A 403 -26.90 30.94 8.20
N VAL A 404 -25.66 30.55 7.90
CA VAL A 404 -24.78 31.18 6.90
C VAL A 404 -25.43 31.11 5.51
N PHE A 405 -25.86 29.92 5.07
CA PHE A 405 -26.54 29.78 3.78
C PHE A 405 -27.83 30.59 3.70
N LYS A 406 -28.67 30.57 4.74
CA LYS A 406 -29.91 31.35 4.76
C LYS A 406 -29.69 32.86 4.69
N LYS A 407 -28.59 33.37 5.26
CA LYS A 407 -28.36 34.81 5.39
C LYS A 407 -27.48 35.40 4.30
N PHE A 408 -26.49 34.66 3.83
CA PHE A 408 -25.54 35.15 2.84
C PHE A 408 -25.80 34.58 1.44
N TYR A 409 -26.28 33.33 1.31
CA TYR A 409 -26.35 32.63 0.01
C TYR A 409 -27.77 32.47 -0.56
N ARG A 410 -28.82 32.50 0.25
CA ARG A 410 -30.20 32.30 -0.24
C ARG A 410 -30.77 33.58 -0.84
N ASP A 411 -31.21 33.51 -2.08
CA ASP A 411 -32.03 34.52 -2.77
C ASP A 411 -33.49 34.13 -2.65
N GLU A 412 -34.07 34.46 -1.51
CA GLU A 412 -35.53 34.58 -1.24
C GLU A 412 -35.68 35.35 0.08
#